data_AF-A0A0E2M4T6-F1
#
_entry.id   AF-A0A0E2M4T6-F1
#
_cell.length_a   1.000
_cell.length_b   1.000
_cell.length_c   1.000
_cell.angle_alpha   90.00
_cell.angle_beta   90.00
_cell.angle_gamma   90.00
#
_symmetry.space_group_name_H-M   'P 1'
#
loop_
_entity.id
_entity.type
_entity.pdbx_description
1 polymer ?
#
loop_
_entity_poly.entity_id
_entity_poly.type
_entity_poly.pdbx_seq_one_letter_code
_entity_poly.pdbx_strand_id
1 'polypeptide(L)'
;MSPTIYYILCVLLSLMVLGGISMMSRVKTAVMGNTLSAVAMLGGIILTLVYNEILPAWSVYIFLIIGAGIGWTMAQRVKMIQMPQMVALLNGVGGAASALVGILSLAAIGINPNNNTAADYPIFSQATGMLALTVGMITLVGSLIAAGKLHKLLPQRPVIWPNHSMFTSLLLILTVGFVVLGSVSIEGFPLFWAIIGGLFFSSLFGLFFSIRVGGADMPITISLLNSLSGVAGAIAGMAVGDILLVAVGGIVGASGLLLTQIMCRAMNRKLMSILMASGAKATPAATTPTTASKQEKGEVAAPTPIKAEKTAGSVLRDAKRVIIVPG
;
A
#
# COMPACT_ATOMS: atom_id res chain seq x y z
N MET A 1 32.93 -0.28 9.97
CA MET A 1 32.30 -1.59 10.28
C MET A 1 32.52 -2.52 9.11
N SER A 2 32.79 -3.81 9.30
CA SER A 2 32.98 -4.72 8.15
C SER A 2 31.64 -5.03 7.46
N PRO A 3 31.61 -5.26 6.12
CA PRO A 3 30.39 -5.63 5.39
C PRO A 3 29.73 -6.90 5.95
N THR A 4 30.50 -7.86 6.44
CA THR A 4 29.97 -9.09 7.05
C THR A 4 29.15 -8.79 8.30
N ILE A 5 29.64 -7.93 9.18
CA ILE A 5 28.91 -7.53 10.39
C ILE A 5 27.64 -6.76 10.01
N TYR A 6 27.73 -5.87 9.01
CA TYR A 6 26.57 -5.16 8.48
C TYR A 6 25.47 -6.13 8.05
N TYR A 7 25.79 -7.10 7.19
CA TYR A 7 24.80 -8.06 6.69
C TYR A 7 24.19 -8.93 7.79
N ILE A 8 24.98 -9.36 8.78
CA ILE A 8 24.46 -10.09 9.94
C ILE A 8 23.44 -9.24 10.69
N LEU A 9 23.76 -7.97 10.95
CA LEU A 9 22.84 -7.05 11.63
C LEU A 9 21.58 -6.78 10.79
N CYS A 10 21.71 -6.62 9.46
CA CYS A 10 20.55 -6.48 8.58
C CYS A 10 19.61 -7.70 8.66
N VAL A 11 20.16 -8.91 8.66
CA VAL A 11 19.38 -10.15 8.79
C VAL A 11 18.69 -10.20 10.16
N LEU A 12 19.41 -9.92 11.25
CA LEU A 12 18.84 -9.90 12.59
C LEU A 12 17.69 -8.90 12.72
N LEU A 13 17.87 -7.67 12.23
CA LEU A 13 16.83 -6.64 12.25
C LEU A 13 15.62 -7.04 11.40
N SER A 14 15.85 -7.63 10.22
CA SER A 14 14.76 -8.12 9.36
C SER A 14 13.96 -9.25 10.04
N LEU A 15 14.65 -10.16 10.72
CA LEU A 15 14.01 -11.22 11.52
C LEU A 15 13.24 -10.66 12.72
N MET A 16 13.75 -9.61 13.38
CA MET A 16 13.01 -8.92 14.44
C MET A 16 11.73 -8.26 13.91
N VAL A 17 11.78 -7.62 12.73
CA VAL A 17 10.58 -7.06 12.08
C VAL A 17 9.57 -8.17 11.76
N LEU A 18 10.03 -9.27 11.16
CA LEU A 18 9.18 -10.42 10.82
C LEU A 18 8.55 -11.06 12.08
N GLY A 19 9.35 -11.23 13.14
CA GLY A 19 8.91 -11.72 14.44
C GLY A 19 7.87 -10.80 15.07
N GLY A 20 8.09 -9.48 15.01
CA GLY A 20 7.13 -8.48 15.47
C GLY A 20 5.79 -8.56 14.74
N ILE A 21 5.80 -8.67 13.40
CA ILE A 21 4.59 -8.87 12.60
C ILE A 21 3.88 -10.18 12.95
N SER A 22 4.62 -11.27 13.11
CA SER A 22 4.07 -12.56 13.54
C SER A 22 3.40 -12.44 14.92
N MET A 23 3.99 -11.73 15.86
CA MET A 23 3.43 -11.50 17.19
C MET A 23 2.19 -10.60 17.17
N MET A 24 2.08 -9.67 16.21
CA MET A 24 0.88 -8.86 15.99
C MET A 24 -0.34 -9.68 15.52
N SER A 25 -0.14 -10.87 14.96
CA SER A 25 -1.25 -11.78 14.60
C SER A 25 -1.98 -12.38 15.82
N ARG A 26 -1.41 -12.28 17.02
CA ARG A 26 -1.97 -12.83 18.26
C ARG A 26 -2.25 -11.71 19.26
N VAL A 27 -3.50 -11.62 19.71
CA VAL A 27 -3.97 -10.56 20.63
C VAL A 27 -3.08 -10.42 21.88
N LYS A 28 -2.67 -11.54 22.50
CA LYS A 28 -1.84 -11.54 23.72
C LYS A 28 -0.45 -10.94 23.52
N THR A 29 0.13 -11.04 22.33
CA THR A 29 1.50 -10.59 22.04
C THR A 29 1.55 -9.35 21.16
N ALA A 30 0.40 -8.81 20.75
CA ALA A 30 0.34 -7.76 19.72
C ALA A 30 1.07 -6.49 20.12
N VAL A 31 0.95 -6.04 21.37
CA VAL A 31 1.66 -4.86 21.89
C VAL A 31 3.17 -5.07 21.83
N MET A 32 3.65 -6.21 22.35
CA MET A 32 5.07 -6.56 22.35
C MET A 32 5.62 -6.72 20.92
N GLY A 33 4.82 -7.26 20.00
CA GLY A 33 5.17 -7.37 18.58
C GLY A 33 5.38 -6.00 17.93
N ASN A 34 4.47 -5.06 18.20
CA ASN A 34 4.61 -3.68 17.73
C ASN A 34 5.87 -3.00 18.30
N THR A 35 6.15 -3.17 19.60
CA THR A 35 7.36 -2.63 20.23
C THR A 35 8.63 -3.23 19.62
N LEU A 36 8.65 -4.54 19.37
CA LEU A 36 9.77 -5.23 18.73
C LEU A 36 10.06 -4.68 17.33
N SER A 37 9.02 -4.50 16.51
CA SER A 37 9.15 -3.88 15.19
C SER A 37 9.66 -2.44 15.28
N ALA A 38 9.17 -1.64 16.25
CA ALA A 38 9.63 -0.26 16.43
C ALA A 38 11.12 -0.18 16.82
N VAL A 39 11.58 -1.05 17.73
CA VAL A 39 12.99 -1.15 18.12
C VAL A 39 13.85 -1.60 16.94
N ALA A 40 13.40 -2.58 16.15
CA ALA A 40 14.11 -3.03 14.95
C ALA A 40 14.23 -1.91 13.90
N MET A 41 13.17 -1.13 13.69
CA MET A 41 13.21 0.03 12.78
C MET A 41 14.18 1.12 13.26
N LEU A 42 14.18 1.45 14.55
CA LEU A 42 15.14 2.40 15.13
C LEU A 42 16.57 1.88 14.99
N GLY A 43 16.80 0.59 15.26
CA GLY A 43 18.08 -0.07 15.05
C GLY A 43 18.54 -0.03 13.60
N GLY A 44 17.63 -0.19 12.64
CA GLY A 44 17.90 -0.03 11.21
C GLY A 44 18.37 1.36 10.84
N ILE A 45 17.69 2.41 11.32
CA ILE A 45 18.09 3.80 11.11
C ILE A 45 19.51 4.04 11.64
N ILE A 46 19.79 3.61 12.87
CA ILE A 46 21.13 3.77 13.48
C ILE A 46 22.18 3.00 12.68
N LEU A 47 21.88 1.76 12.29
CA LEU A 47 22.79 0.92 11.50
C LEU A 47 23.15 1.57 10.17
N THR A 48 22.15 2.11 9.44
CA THR A 48 22.35 2.82 8.17
C THR A 48 23.19 4.09 8.36
N LEU A 49 22.96 4.86 9.43
CA LEU A 49 23.76 6.06 9.72
C LEU A 49 25.23 5.74 9.99
N VAL A 50 25.50 4.66 10.72
CA VAL A 50 26.85 4.22 11.07
C VAL A 50 27.57 3.60 9.88
N TYR A 51 26.92 2.66 9.17
CA TYR A 51 27.56 1.92 8.07
C TYR A 51 27.92 2.81 6.88
N ASN A 52 27.06 3.78 6.56
CA ASN A 52 27.24 4.67 5.42
C ASN A 52 27.95 5.98 5.80
N GLU A 53 28.48 6.07 7.02
CA GLU A 53 29.24 7.23 7.52
C GLU A 53 28.45 8.55 7.44
N ILE A 54 27.13 8.49 7.65
CA ILE A 54 26.20 9.63 7.54
C ILE A 54 26.14 10.44 8.84
N LEU A 55 26.73 9.95 9.94
CA LEU A 55 26.73 10.63 11.25
C LEU A 55 27.14 12.14 11.20
N PRO A 56 28.12 12.57 10.39
CA PRO A 56 28.48 13.99 10.30
C PRO A 56 27.46 14.86 9.54
N ALA A 57 26.53 14.26 8.80
CA ALA A 57 25.55 14.97 7.98
C ALA A 57 24.42 15.56 8.83
N TRP A 58 24.69 16.72 9.46
CA TRP A 58 23.78 17.38 10.39
C TRP A 58 22.37 17.63 9.85
N SER A 59 22.25 17.85 8.54
CA SER A 59 20.98 18.08 7.85
C SER A 59 20.01 16.90 7.98
N VAL A 60 20.53 15.66 8.03
CA VAL A 60 19.72 14.44 8.18
C VAL A 60 18.94 14.45 9.49
N TYR A 61 19.54 14.92 10.58
CA TYR A 61 18.87 14.99 11.88
C TYR A 61 17.73 16.01 11.89
N ILE A 62 17.88 17.14 11.17
CA ILE A 62 16.81 18.14 11.04
C ILE A 62 15.60 17.52 10.33
N PHE A 63 15.82 16.85 9.20
CA PHE A 63 14.72 16.22 8.47
C PHE A 63 14.09 15.05 9.25
N LEU A 64 14.89 14.27 9.98
CA LEU A 64 14.39 13.24 10.89
C LEU A 64 13.51 13.83 12.00
N ILE A 65 13.94 14.91 12.64
CA ILE A 65 13.16 15.57 13.71
C ILE A 65 11.86 16.15 13.16
N ILE A 66 11.89 16.80 11.99
CA ILE A 66 10.70 17.35 11.35
C ILE A 66 9.72 16.22 11.00
N GLY A 67 10.20 15.16 10.34
CA GLY A 67 9.38 14.00 9.96
C GLY A 67 8.78 13.29 11.18
N ALA A 68 9.60 13.05 12.22
CA ALA A 68 9.15 12.45 13.47
C ALA A 68 8.14 13.34 14.20
N GLY A 69 8.34 14.66 14.22
CA GLY A 69 7.41 15.62 14.83
C GLY A 69 6.06 15.66 14.11
N ILE A 70 6.05 15.68 12.77
CA ILE A 70 4.82 15.60 11.99
C ILE A 70 4.13 14.25 12.24
N GLY A 71 4.84 13.13 12.15
CA GLY A 71 4.28 11.81 12.41
C GLY A 71 3.69 11.66 13.82
N TRP A 72 4.42 12.13 14.83
CA TRP A 72 3.98 12.12 16.23
C TRP A 72 2.71 12.94 16.45
N THR A 73 2.68 14.17 15.92
CA THR A 73 1.51 15.05 16.06
C THR A 73 0.28 14.48 15.37
N MET A 74 0.43 13.86 14.19
CA MET A 74 -0.65 13.17 13.50
C MET A 74 -1.16 11.97 14.30
N ALA A 75 -0.27 11.15 14.84
CA ALA A 75 -0.62 9.97 15.64
C ALA A 75 -1.37 10.33 16.93
N GLN A 76 -1.03 11.44 17.58
CA GLN A 76 -1.70 11.90 18.81
C GLN A 76 -3.08 12.54 18.56
N ARG A 77 -3.29 13.14 17.38
CA ARG A 77 -4.51 13.91 17.08
C ARG A 77 -5.59 13.12 16.34
N VAL A 78 -5.26 11.97 15.75
CA VAL A 78 -6.23 11.16 14.98
C VAL A 78 -7.25 10.49 15.89
N LYS A 79 -8.54 10.57 15.52
CA LYS A 79 -9.61 9.84 16.22
C LYS A 79 -9.64 8.39 15.76
N MET A 80 -10.07 7.45 16.62
CA MET A 80 -10.15 6.02 16.27
C MET A 80 -11.01 5.73 15.02
N ILE A 81 -12.09 6.50 14.81
CA ILE A 81 -12.93 6.40 13.60
C ILE A 81 -12.25 6.89 12.31
N GLN A 82 -11.14 7.61 12.43
CA GLN A 82 -10.36 8.18 11.34
C GLN A 82 -9.09 7.38 11.02
N MET A 83 -8.84 6.29 11.76
CA MET A 83 -7.64 5.47 11.59
C MET A 83 -7.45 4.95 10.15
N PRO A 84 -8.50 4.50 9.42
CA PRO A 84 -8.32 4.03 8.06
C PRO A 84 -7.73 5.08 7.09
N GLN A 85 -8.20 6.33 7.10
CA GLN A 85 -7.60 7.35 6.22
C GLN A 85 -6.19 7.77 6.67
N MET A 86 -5.91 7.70 7.97
CA MET A 86 -4.60 8.02 8.51
C MET A 86 -3.56 6.98 8.07
N VAL A 87 -3.90 5.69 8.18
CA VAL A 87 -3.08 4.60 7.66
C VAL A 87 -2.84 4.76 6.16
N ALA A 88 -3.89 5.08 5.39
CA ALA A 88 -3.73 5.36 3.96
C ALA A 88 -2.74 6.50 3.69
N LEU A 89 -2.88 7.64 4.38
CA LEU A 89 -2.01 8.79 4.16
C LEU A 89 -0.54 8.48 4.50
N LEU A 90 -0.25 7.84 5.65
CA LEU A 90 1.13 7.45 6.00
C LEU A 90 1.71 6.44 5.02
N ASN A 91 0.89 5.51 4.53
CA ASN A 91 1.31 4.59 3.49
C ASN A 91 1.70 5.33 2.20
N GLY A 92 0.93 6.36 1.82
CA GLY A 92 1.26 7.22 0.69
C GLY A 92 2.60 7.92 0.86
N VAL A 93 2.92 8.41 2.06
CA VAL A 93 4.23 9.01 2.39
C VAL A 93 5.37 7.99 2.22
N GLY A 94 5.17 6.73 2.62
CA GLY A 94 6.14 5.65 2.37
C GLY A 94 6.36 5.37 0.88
N GLY A 95 5.28 5.40 0.08
CA GLY A 95 5.36 5.33 -1.38
C GLY A 95 6.13 6.52 -1.99
N ALA A 96 5.89 7.73 -1.49
CA ALA A 96 6.62 8.92 -1.90
C ALA A 96 8.11 8.82 -1.57
N ALA A 97 8.47 8.32 -0.38
CA ALA A 97 9.86 8.09 0.01
C ALA A 97 10.55 7.10 -0.95
N SER A 98 9.88 5.99 -1.30
CA SER A 98 10.40 5.02 -2.28
C SER A 98 10.57 5.64 -3.67
N ALA A 99 9.63 6.48 -4.08
CA ALA A 99 9.73 7.18 -5.35
C ALA A 99 10.89 8.18 -5.39
N LEU A 100 11.09 8.94 -4.31
CA LEU A 100 12.22 9.85 -4.15
C LEU A 100 13.55 9.11 -4.17
N VAL A 101 13.67 7.97 -3.48
CA VAL A 101 14.87 7.12 -3.54
C VAL A 101 15.13 6.65 -4.97
N GLY A 102 14.09 6.22 -5.70
CA GLY A 102 14.20 5.85 -7.11
C GLY A 102 14.70 7.00 -7.99
N ILE A 103 14.15 8.20 -7.83
CA ILE A 103 14.60 9.41 -8.56
C ILE A 103 16.06 9.75 -8.25
N LEU A 104 16.45 9.76 -6.97
CA LEU A 104 17.81 10.08 -6.55
C LEU A 104 18.82 9.06 -7.08
N SER A 105 18.47 7.77 -7.03
CA SER A 105 19.27 6.69 -7.60
C SER A 105 19.48 6.86 -9.11
N LEU A 106 18.41 7.17 -9.86
CA LEU A 106 18.49 7.42 -11.31
C LEU A 106 19.28 8.68 -11.66
N ALA A 107 19.22 9.70 -10.80
CA ALA A 107 20.01 10.92 -10.94
C ALA A 107 21.47 10.75 -10.51
N ALA A 108 21.89 9.54 -10.08
CA ALA A 108 23.21 9.25 -9.54
C ALA A 108 23.56 10.13 -8.32
N ILE A 109 22.55 10.52 -7.53
CA ILE A 109 22.71 11.32 -6.31
C ILE A 109 22.69 10.39 -5.09
N GLY A 110 23.65 10.57 -4.19
CA GLY A 110 23.74 9.77 -2.96
C GLY A 110 24.30 8.35 -3.20
N ILE A 111 25.19 8.20 -4.18
CA ILE A 111 25.90 6.94 -4.43
C ILE A 111 26.69 6.56 -3.19
N ASN A 112 26.47 5.33 -2.74
CA ASN A 112 27.11 4.80 -1.55
C ASN A 112 28.58 4.46 -1.86
N PRO A 113 29.57 5.06 -1.16
CA PRO A 113 30.98 4.74 -1.38
C PRO A 113 31.31 3.28 -1.05
N ASN A 114 30.51 2.62 -0.19
CA ASN A 114 30.69 1.23 0.21
C ASN A 114 29.91 0.24 -0.66
N ASN A 115 29.06 0.72 -1.58
CA ASN A 115 28.32 -0.13 -2.51
C ASN A 115 28.02 0.62 -3.82
N ASN A 116 28.71 0.23 -4.89
CA ASN A 116 28.60 0.89 -6.19
C ASN A 116 27.69 0.12 -7.16
N THR A 117 26.51 -0.33 -6.69
CA THR A 117 25.54 -1.10 -7.49
C THR A 117 25.21 -0.41 -8.84
N ALA A 118 25.18 0.92 -8.87
CA ALA A 118 24.94 1.69 -10.11
C ALA A 118 26.07 1.57 -11.14
N ALA A 119 27.32 1.42 -10.70
CA ALA A 119 28.47 1.21 -11.58
C ALA A 119 28.62 -0.26 -11.99
N ASP A 120 28.40 -1.19 -11.06
CA ASP A 120 28.58 -2.62 -11.29
C ASP A 120 27.44 -3.22 -12.12
N TYR A 121 26.21 -2.72 -11.94
CA TYR A 121 25.00 -3.23 -12.60
C TYR A 121 24.09 -2.08 -13.07
N PRO A 122 24.49 -1.32 -14.10
CA PRO A 122 23.81 -0.08 -14.50
C PRO A 122 22.36 -0.29 -14.94
N ILE A 123 22.09 -1.30 -15.78
CA ILE A 123 20.73 -1.61 -16.24
C ILE A 123 19.84 -2.03 -15.06
N PHE A 124 20.38 -2.83 -14.12
CA PHE A 124 19.64 -3.28 -12.96
C PHE A 124 19.28 -2.12 -12.03
N SER A 125 20.23 -1.25 -11.72
CA SER A 125 20.01 -0.06 -10.88
C SER A 125 19.02 0.91 -11.53
N GLN A 126 19.13 1.15 -12.85
CA GLN A 126 18.17 1.98 -13.59
C GLN A 126 16.77 1.37 -13.62
N ALA A 127 16.66 0.07 -13.90
CA ALA A 127 15.37 -0.61 -13.94
C ALA A 127 14.66 -0.61 -12.57
N THR A 128 15.40 -0.93 -11.52
CA THR A 128 14.88 -0.90 -10.15
C THR A 128 14.60 0.51 -9.68
N GLY A 129 15.40 1.51 -10.03
CA GLY A 129 15.13 2.92 -9.78
C GLY A 129 13.82 3.41 -10.44
N MET A 130 13.60 3.05 -11.71
CA MET A 130 12.35 3.38 -12.43
C MET A 130 11.14 2.65 -11.86
N LEU A 131 11.29 1.40 -11.43
CA LEU A 131 10.22 0.65 -10.77
C LEU A 131 9.89 1.23 -9.38
N ALA A 132 10.90 1.59 -8.58
CA ALA A 132 10.71 2.24 -7.29
C ALA A 132 9.97 3.58 -7.43
N LEU A 133 10.37 4.39 -8.41
CA LEU A 133 9.70 5.63 -8.81
C LEU A 133 8.23 5.37 -9.13
N THR A 134 7.95 4.51 -10.11
CA THR A 134 6.60 4.33 -10.64
C THR A 134 5.67 3.66 -9.64
N VAL A 135 6.08 2.58 -8.98
CA VAL A 135 5.26 1.90 -7.96
C VAL A 135 5.07 2.79 -6.73
N GLY A 136 6.10 3.56 -6.35
CA GLY A 136 6.00 4.54 -5.27
C GLY A 136 4.98 5.64 -5.57
N MET A 137 4.97 6.19 -6.79
CA MET A 137 3.99 7.21 -7.21
C MET A 137 2.56 6.68 -7.34
N ILE A 138 2.38 5.45 -7.85
CA ILE A 138 1.07 4.76 -7.85
C ILE A 138 0.56 4.65 -6.42
N THR A 139 1.44 4.27 -5.49
CA THR A 139 1.11 4.09 -4.08
C THR A 139 0.76 5.42 -3.41
N LEU A 140 1.56 6.46 -3.65
CA LEU A 140 1.31 7.81 -3.13
C LEU A 140 -0.07 8.31 -3.58
N VAL A 141 -0.29 8.42 -4.90
CA VAL A 141 -1.52 9.00 -5.42
C VAL A 141 -2.72 8.13 -5.10
N GLY A 142 -2.60 6.81 -5.23
CA GLY A 142 -3.67 5.89 -4.87
C GLY A 142 -4.09 6.02 -3.41
N SER A 143 -3.11 6.20 -2.50
CA SER A 143 -3.35 6.33 -1.07
C SER A 143 -3.95 7.68 -0.71
N LEU A 144 -3.55 8.77 -1.37
CA LEU A 144 -4.15 10.10 -1.19
C LEU A 144 -5.63 10.11 -1.60
N ILE A 145 -5.97 9.45 -2.71
CA ILE A 145 -7.38 9.32 -3.15
C ILE A 145 -8.18 8.47 -2.16
N ALA A 146 -7.62 7.37 -1.67
CA ALA A 146 -8.28 6.53 -0.66
C ALA A 146 -8.52 7.30 0.65
N ALA A 147 -7.51 8.01 1.13
CA ALA A 147 -7.61 8.89 2.31
C ALA A 147 -8.66 9.99 2.10
N GLY A 148 -8.65 10.67 0.94
CA GLY A 148 -9.60 11.72 0.60
C GLY A 148 -11.05 11.24 0.58
N LYS A 149 -11.31 10.02 0.07
CA LYS A 149 -12.66 9.42 0.09
C LYS A 149 -13.13 9.06 1.49
N LEU A 150 -12.26 8.45 2.30
CA LEU A 150 -12.60 8.11 3.67
C LEU A 150 -12.78 9.35 4.56
N HIS A 151 -12.02 10.41 4.28
CA HIS A 151 -12.19 11.72 4.91
C HIS A 151 -13.36 12.53 4.34
N LYS A 152 -14.13 11.98 3.39
CA LYS A 152 -15.27 12.63 2.72
C LYS A 152 -14.93 13.94 1.98
N LEU A 153 -13.65 14.16 1.66
CA LEU A 153 -13.21 15.23 0.75
C LEU A 153 -13.55 14.88 -0.70
N LEU A 154 -13.58 13.58 -1.01
CA LEU A 154 -13.98 13.03 -2.30
C LEU A 154 -15.25 12.17 -2.14
N PRO A 155 -16.06 12.02 -3.20
CA PRO A 155 -17.23 11.15 -3.17
C PRO A 155 -16.85 9.70 -2.80
N GLN A 156 -17.54 9.13 -1.83
CA GLN A 156 -17.34 7.73 -1.43
C GLN A 156 -17.87 6.73 -2.47
N ARG A 157 -18.81 7.14 -3.32
CA ARG A 157 -19.28 6.29 -4.42
C ARG A 157 -18.18 6.09 -5.47
N PRO A 158 -18.12 4.92 -6.14
CA PRO A 158 -17.30 4.73 -7.34
C PRO A 158 -17.50 5.86 -8.35
N VAL A 159 -16.41 6.45 -8.85
CA VAL A 159 -16.46 7.43 -9.94
C VAL A 159 -15.90 6.76 -11.20
N ILE A 160 -16.78 6.56 -12.18
CA ILE A 160 -16.44 5.92 -13.45
C ILE A 160 -16.57 6.97 -14.55
N TRP A 161 -15.49 7.21 -15.28
CA TRP A 161 -15.44 8.15 -16.39
C TRP A 161 -15.71 7.46 -17.73
N PRO A 162 -16.07 8.21 -18.80
CA PRO A 162 -16.13 7.65 -20.14
C PRO A 162 -14.82 6.97 -20.54
N ASN A 163 -14.87 5.76 -21.10
CA ASN A 163 -13.70 4.97 -21.50
C ASN A 163 -12.67 4.72 -20.38
N HIS A 164 -13.07 4.78 -19.11
CA HIS A 164 -12.14 4.69 -17.97
C HIS A 164 -11.27 3.42 -18.02
N SER A 165 -11.81 2.27 -18.47
CA SER A 165 -11.02 1.03 -18.54
C SER A 165 -9.93 1.10 -19.59
N MET A 166 -10.24 1.69 -20.75
CA MET A 166 -9.26 1.92 -21.81
C MET A 166 -8.15 2.84 -21.31
N PHE A 167 -8.51 3.98 -20.69
CA PHE A 167 -7.52 4.90 -20.13
C PHE A 167 -6.69 4.28 -19.01
N THR A 168 -7.29 3.49 -18.12
CA THR A 168 -6.54 2.81 -17.05
C THR A 168 -5.49 1.85 -17.62
N SER A 169 -5.88 1.02 -18.60
CA SER A 169 -4.96 0.10 -19.27
C SER A 169 -3.89 0.86 -20.06
N LEU A 170 -4.26 1.93 -20.76
CA LEU A 170 -3.32 2.76 -21.50
C LEU A 170 -2.28 3.41 -20.57
N LEU A 171 -2.72 3.97 -19.44
CA LEU A 171 -1.83 4.57 -18.45
C LEU A 171 -0.90 3.54 -17.82
N LEU A 172 -1.36 2.31 -17.61
CA LEU A 172 -0.50 1.22 -17.15
C LEU A 172 0.56 0.88 -18.19
N ILE A 173 0.16 0.71 -19.45
CA ILE A 173 1.08 0.42 -20.56
C ILE A 173 2.12 1.54 -20.71
N LEU A 174 1.69 2.81 -20.65
CA LEU A 174 2.60 3.95 -20.69
C LEU A 174 3.54 3.95 -19.49
N THR A 175 3.05 3.69 -18.28
CA THR A 175 3.89 3.59 -17.08
C THR A 175 4.97 2.52 -17.26
N VAL A 176 4.61 1.32 -17.72
CA VAL A 176 5.57 0.23 -18.01
C VAL A 176 6.53 0.62 -19.13
N GLY A 177 6.03 1.28 -20.19
CA GLY A 177 6.85 1.78 -21.28
C GLY A 177 7.92 2.75 -20.79
N PHE A 178 7.56 3.69 -19.92
CA PHE A 178 8.51 4.63 -19.31
C PHE A 178 9.51 3.93 -18.39
N VAL A 179 9.11 2.88 -17.66
CA VAL A 179 10.06 2.04 -16.92
C VAL A 179 11.10 1.47 -17.86
N VAL A 180 10.69 0.85 -18.96
CA VAL A 180 11.63 0.27 -19.94
C VAL A 180 12.52 1.35 -20.55
N LEU A 181 11.96 2.47 -21.01
CA LEU A 181 12.72 3.59 -21.59
C LEU A 181 13.75 4.19 -20.60
N GLY A 182 13.45 4.20 -19.31
CA GLY A 182 14.39 4.66 -18.28
C GLY A 182 15.36 3.59 -17.77
N SER A 183 15.17 2.32 -18.16
CA SER A 183 16.04 1.20 -17.77
C SER A 183 17.18 0.95 -18.76
N VAL A 184 17.00 1.38 -20.00
CA VAL A 184 17.99 1.21 -21.07
C VAL A 184 18.40 2.56 -21.61
N SER A 185 19.70 2.77 -21.79
CA SER A 185 20.21 3.97 -22.43
C SER A 185 19.84 3.95 -23.92
N ILE A 186 18.95 4.85 -24.32
CA ILE A 186 18.54 5.03 -25.72
C ILE A 186 19.18 6.33 -26.23
N GLU A 187 19.96 6.23 -27.31
CA GLU A 187 20.54 7.39 -27.96
C GLU A 187 19.44 8.40 -28.35
N GLY A 188 19.63 9.67 -27.97
CA GLY A 188 18.67 10.73 -28.25
C GLY A 188 17.47 10.82 -27.30
N PHE A 189 17.31 9.91 -26.32
CA PHE A 189 16.27 10.00 -25.30
C PHE A 189 16.86 10.21 -23.89
N PRO A 190 16.94 11.46 -23.41
CA PRO A 190 17.46 11.76 -22.08
C PRO A 190 16.69 11.06 -20.96
N LEU A 191 17.41 10.46 -20.01
CA LEU A 191 16.83 9.80 -18.81
C LEU A 191 15.87 10.72 -18.04
N PHE A 192 16.13 12.03 -18.04
CA PHE A 192 15.25 13.04 -17.46
C PHE A 192 13.80 12.94 -17.96
N TRP A 193 13.59 12.73 -19.26
CA TRP A 193 12.25 12.56 -19.83
C TRP A 193 11.61 11.24 -19.43
N ALA A 194 12.43 10.19 -19.26
CA ALA A 194 11.95 8.92 -18.73
C ALA A 194 11.40 9.07 -17.31
N ILE A 195 12.14 9.78 -16.45
CA ILE A 195 11.77 10.09 -15.06
C ILE A 195 10.47 10.90 -15.02
N ILE A 196 10.36 11.99 -15.79
CA ILE A 196 9.16 12.83 -15.83
C ILE A 196 7.95 12.06 -16.31
N GLY A 197 8.09 11.32 -17.43
CA GLY A 197 6.98 10.51 -17.95
C GLY A 197 6.59 9.42 -16.98
N GLY A 198 7.55 8.72 -16.39
CA GLY A 198 7.33 7.73 -15.33
C GLY A 198 6.53 8.33 -14.18
N LEU A 199 6.93 9.49 -13.66
CA LEU A 199 6.27 10.18 -12.56
C LEU A 199 4.84 10.59 -12.93
N PHE A 200 4.65 11.17 -14.11
CA PHE A 200 3.36 11.67 -14.58
C PHE A 200 2.36 10.53 -14.82
N PHE A 201 2.73 9.52 -15.62
CA PHE A 201 1.82 8.44 -16.00
C PHE A 201 1.51 7.50 -14.83
N SER A 202 2.49 7.23 -13.95
CA SER A 202 2.25 6.44 -12.74
C SER A 202 1.32 7.15 -11.74
N SER A 203 1.48 8.47 -11.58
CA SER A 203 0.56 9.30 -10.78
C SER A 203 -0.86 9.24 -11.33
N LEU A 204 -1.00 9.41 -12.65
CA LEU A 204 -2.30 9.38 -13.31
C LEU A 204 -2.93 7.99 -13.27
N PHE A 205 -2.13 6.93 -13.41
CA PHE A 205 -2.59 5.56 -13.19
C PHE A 205 -3.10 5.37 -11.75
N GLY A 206 -2.33 5.81 -10.73
CA GLY A 206 -2.75 5.75 -9.33
C GLY A 206 -4.07 6.48 -9.05
N LEU A 207 -4.29 7.63 -9.72
CA LEU A 207 -5.54 8.38 -9.67
C LEU A 207 -6.70 7.56 -10.27
N PHE A 208 -6.57 7.12 -11.53
CA PHE A 208 -7.62 6.36 -12.23
C PHE A 208 -7.94 5.05 -11.48
N PHE A 209 -6.91 4.35 -11.03
CA PHE A 209 -7.03 3.13 -10.25
C PHE A 209 -7.87 3.34 -8.97
N SER A 210 -7.53 4.33 -8.14
CA SER A 210 -8.15 4.51 -6.82
C SER A 210 -9.51 5.25 -6.89
N ILE A 211 -9.70 6.14 -7.87
CA ILE A 211 -10.95 6.90 -8.00
C ILE A 211 -12.15 6.02 -8.40
N ARG A 212 -11.89 4.88 -9.06
CA ARG A 212 -12.93 3.92 -9.41
C ARG A 212 -13.44 3.11 -8.22
N VAL A 213 -12.63 2.90 -7.19
CA VAL A 213 -13.01 2.03 -6.07
C VAL A 213 -14.07 2.69 -5.17
N GLY A 214 -15.05 1.93 -4.70
CA GLY A 214 -16.08 2.43 -3.78
C GLY A 214 -15.59 2.49 -2.32
N GLY A 215 -16.21 3.36 -1.53
CA GLY A 215 -15.89 3.57 -0.10
C GLY A 215 -15.93 2.29 0.74
N ALA A 216 -16.87 1.38 0.43
CA ALA A 216 -16.98 0.09 1.11
C ALA A 216 -15.78 -0.84 0.85
N ASP A 217 -15.16 -0.75 -0.33
CA ASP A 217 -14.01 -1.57 -0.71
C ASP A 217 -12.67 -0.85 -0.46
N MET A 218 -12.69 0.41 0.04
CA MET A 218 -11.48 1.19 0.37
C MET A 218 -10.52 0.48 1.33
N PRO A 219 -10.97 -0.21 2.40
CA PRO A 219 -10.05 -0.91 3.29
C PRO A 219 -9.19 -1.94 2.55
N ILE A 220 -9.77 -2.65 1.57
CA ILE A 220 -9.04 -3.63 0.74
C ILE A 220 -8.03 -2.91 -0.14
N THR A 221 -8.41 -1.79 -0.77
CA THR A 221 -7.48 -0.99 -1.58
C THR A 221 -6.33 -0.43 -0.75
N ILE A 222 -6.58 0.04 0.47
CA ILE A 222 -5.51 0.51 1.37
C ILE A 222 -4.54 -0.61 1.71
N SER A 223 -5.04 -1.81 2.01
CA SER A 223 -4.17 -2.98 2.26
C SER A 223 -3.33 -3.35 1.03
N LEU A 224 -3.91 -3.27 -0.17
CA LEU A 224 -3.19 -3.53 -1.41
C LEU A 224 -2.12 -2.46 -1.65
N LEU A 225 -2.46 -1.18 -1.47
CA LEU A 225 -1.51 -0.08 -1.60
C LEU A 225 -0.40 -0.16 -0.55
N ASN A 226 -0.68 -0.70 0.65
CA ASN A 226 0.34 -0.99 1.66
C ASN A 226 1.31 -2.08 1.21
N SER A 227 0.79 -3.11 0.54
CA SER A 227 1.67 -4.10 -0.10
C SER A 227 2.55 -3.47 -1.19
N LEU A 228 1.96 -2.64 -2.06
CA LEU A 228 2.72 -1.96 -3.12
C LEU A 228 3.79 -1.03 -2.54
N SER A 229 3.52 -0.37 -1.42
CA SER A 229 4.51 0.42 -0.67
C SER A 229 5.70 -0.43 -0.21
N GLY A 230 5.42 -1.60 0.38
CA GLY A 230 6.48 -2.55 0.78
C GLY A 230 7.31 -3.04 -0.41
N VAL A 231 6.66 -3.42 -1.52
CA VAL A 231 7.33 -3.81 -2.76
C VAL A 231 8.15 -2.66 -3.34
N ALA A 232 7.62 -1.43 -3.37
CA ALA A 232 8.34 -0.25 -3.82
C ALA A 232 9.58 0.02 -2.95
N GLY A 233 9.46 -0.12 -1.63
CA GLY A 233 10.57 -0.02 -0.69
C GLY A 233 11.63 -1.08 -0.97
N ALA A 234 11.24 -2.35 -1.18
CA ALA A 234 12.18 -3.42 -1.50
C ALA A 234 12.93 -3.16 -2.81
N ILE A 235 12.22 -2.68 -3.83
CA ILE A 235 12.80 -2.33 -5.13
C ILE A 235 13.73 -1.12 -5.00
N ALA A 236 13.36 -0.11 -4.21
CA ALA A 236 14.23 1.02 -3.89
C ALA A 236 15.52 0.55 -3.21
N GLY A 237 15.40 -0.42 -2.29
CA GLY A 237 16.55 -1.11 -1.68
C GLY A 237 17.44 -1.80 -2.71
N MET A 238 16.86 -2.47 -3.71
CA MET A 238 17.65 -3.06 -4.80
C MET A 238 18.36 -1.99 -5.64
N ALA A 239 17.72 -0.85 -5.89
CA ALA A 239 18.29 0.25 -6.69
C ALA A 239 19.53 0.87 -6.05
N VAL A 240 19.53 1.00 -4.72
CA VAL A 240 20.65 1.56 -3.93
C VAL A 240 21.55 0.50 -3.30
N GLY A 241 21.25 -0.78 -3.49
CA GLY A 241 22.01 -1.90 -2.94
C GLY A 241 21.93 -2.05 -1.40
N ASP A 242 20.80 -1.67 -0.79
CA ASP A 242 20.57 -1.80 0.65
C ASP A 242 19.75 -3.06 0.97
N ILE A 243 20.42 -4.09 1.49
CA ILE A 243 19.79 -5.39 1.76
C ILE A 243 18.76 -5.34 2.90
N LEU A 244 18.90 -4.41 3.85
CA LEU A 244 17.92 -4.25 4.93
C LEU A 244 16.61 -3.70 4.35
N LEU A 245 16.70 -2.71 3.47
CA LEU A 245 15.54 -2.13 2.80
C LEU A 245 14.88 -3.15 1.87
N VAL A 246 15.66 -3.97 1.15
CA VAL A 246 15.14 -5.11 0.36
C VAL A 246 14.36 -6.08 1.25
N ALA A 247 14.96 -6.54 2.34
CA ALA A 247 14.36 -7.54 3.22
C ALA A 247 13.10 -7.03 3.92
N VAL A 248 13.17 -5.85 4.55
CA VAL A 248 12.03 -5.26 5.27
C VAL A 248 10.91 -4.89 4.31
N GLY A 249 11.23 -4.28 3.16
CA GLY A 249 10.25 -3.98 2.11
C GLY A 249 9.54 -5.24 1.61
N GLY A 250 10.30 -6.32 1.36
CA GLY A 250 9.75 -7.60 0.92
C GLY A 250 8.81 -8.23 1.96
N ILE A 251 9.19 -8.18 3.25
CA ILE A 251 8.36 -8.66 4.37
C ILE A 251 7.03 -7.87 4.42
N VAL A 252 7.08 -6.54 4.37
CA VAL A 252 5.89 -5.68 4.41
C VAL A 252 5.02 -5.90 3.16
N GLY A 253 5.65 -6.01 1.98
CA GLY A 253 4.97 -6.26 0.71
C GLY A 253 4.19 -7.56 0.72
N ALA A 254 4.84 -8.66 1.12
CA ALA A 254 4.22 -9.98 1.23
C ALA A 254 3.11 -10.01 2.30
N SER A 255 3.36 -9.46 3.48
CA SER A 255 2.36 -9.36 4.55
C SER A 255 1.12 -8.56 4.10
N GLY A 256 1.31 -7.48 3.34
CA GLY A 256 0.22 -6.67 2.80
C GLY A 256 -0.63 -7.42 1.76
N LEU A 257 -0.02 -8.23 0.88
CA LEU A 257 -0.78 -9.06 -0.06
C LEU A 257 -1.61 -10.11 0.67
N LEU A 258 -1.02 -10.79 1.65
CA LEU A 258 -1.72 -11.79 2.46
C LEU A 258 -2.89 -11.16 3.21
N LEU A 259 -2.69 -9.99 3.83
CA LEU A 259 -3.77 -9.25 4.50
C LEU A 259 -4.88 -8.88 3.51
N THR A 260 -4.52 -8.38 2.33
CA THR A 260 -5.48 -8.06 1.26
C THR A 260 -6.32 -9.27 0.86
N GLN A 261 -5.70 -10.45 0.73
CA GLN A 261 -6.40 -11.70 0.41
C GLN A 261 -7.35 -12.14 1.52
N ILE A 262 -6.92 -12.05 2.78
CA ILE A 262 -7.74 -12.37 3.94
C ILE A 262 -8.95 -11.42 4.02
N MET A 263 -8.74 -10.12 3.80
CA MET A 263 -9.81 -9.12 3.78
C MET A 263 -10.81 -9.37 2.63
N CYS A 264 -10.31 -9.67 1.43
CA CYS A 264 -11.16 -10.07 0.29
C CYS A 264 -12.05 -11.26 0.66
N ARG A 265 -11.47 -12.31 1.25
CA ARG A 265 -12.20 -13.51 1.67
C ARG A 265 -13.23 -13.20 2.77
N ALA A 266 -12.86 -12.41 3.77
CA ALA A 266 -13.74 -12.02 4.87
C ALA A 266 -14.91 -11.16 4.40
N MET A 267 -14.71 -10.33 3.37
CA MET A 267 -15.73 -9.46 2.80
C MET A 267 -16.48 -10.11 1.60
N ASN A 268 -16.23 -11.40 1.30
CA ASN A 268 -16.78 -12.13 0.15
C ASN A 268 -16.64 -11.37 -1.19
N ARG A 269 -15.49 -10.71 -1.37
CA ARG A 269 -15.12 -9.98 -2.59
C ARG A 269 -13.92 -10.66 -3.25
N LYS A 270 -13.81 -10.56 -4.58
CA LYS A 270 -12.61 -10.99 -5.32
C LYS A 270 -11.71 -9.80 -5.58
N LEU A 271 -10.39 -9.95 -5.42
CA LEU A 271 -9.43 -8.88 -5.71
C LEU A 271 -9.60 -8.33 -7.13
N MET A 272 -9.73 -9.20 -8.14
CA MET A 272 -9.97 -8.78 -9.53
C MET A 272 -11.26 -7.97 -9.70
N SER A 273 -12.32 -8.27 -8.93
CA SER A 273 -13.57 -7.52 -9.01
C SER A 273 -13.44 -6.09 -8.47
N ILE A 274 -12.48 -5.86 -7.56
CA ILE A 274 -12.16 -4.55 -6.99
C ILE A 274 -11.21 -3.80 -7.93
N LEU A 275 -10.16 -4.48 -8.44
CA LEU A 275 -9.17 -3.91 -9.35
C LEU A 275 -9.76 -3.51 -10.70
N MET A 276 -10.60 -4.38 -11.28
CA MET A 276 -11.26 -4.11 -12.55
C MET A 276 -12.55 -3.31 -12.37
N ALA A 277 -12.98 -3.10 -11.10
CA ALA A 277 -14.23 -2.50 -10.66
C ALA A 277 -15.32 -2.59 -11.72
N SER A 278 -15.97 -3.76 -11.70
CA SER A 278 -17.15 -4.16 -12.46
C SER A 278 -17.73 -3.02 -13.30
N GLY A 279 -17.50 -3.08 -14.61
CA GLY A 279 -18.41 -2.45 -15.54
C GLY A 279 -19.78 -3.05 -15.28
N ALA A 280 -20.59 -2.42 -14.43
CA ALA A 280 -22.03 -2.58 -14.46
C ALA A 280 -22.50 -1.96 -15.78
N LYS A 281 -22.16 -2.59 -16.91
CA LYS A 281 -23.18 -2.78 -17.93
C LYS A 281 -24.20 -3.66 -17.25
N ALA A 282 -25.33 -3.08 -16.89
CA ALA A 282 -26.56 -3.85 -16.89
C ALA A 282 -26.66 -4.44 -18.30
N THR A 283 -26.22 -5.68 -18.47
CA THR A 283 -26.60 -6.46 -19.63
C THR A 283 -28.12 -6.55 -19.55
N PRO A 284 -28.90 -6.10 -20.56
CA PRO A 284 -30.29 -6.52 -20.64
C PRO A 284 -30.24 -8.05 -20.64
N ALA A 285 -30.93 -8.68 -19.70
CA ALA A 285 -31.05 -10.13 -19.70
C ALA A 285 -31.63 -10.55 -21.06
N ALA A 286 -30.78 -11.10 -21.93
CA ALA A 286 -31.23 -11.80 -23.11
C ALA A 286 -31.94 -13.06 -22.61
N THR A 287 -33.26 -13.07 -22.78
CA THR A 287 -34.12 -14.23 -22.63
C THR A 287 -33.69 -15.30 -23.62
N THR A 288 -33.07 -16.36 -23.13
CA THR A 288 -33.22 -17.71 -23.71
C THR A 288 -33.22 -18.75 -22.58
N PRO A 289 -34.18 -19.68 -22.58
CA PRO A 289 -34.33 -20.67 -21.53
C PRO A 289 -33.25 -21.74 -21.68
N THR A 290 -32.76 -22.35 -20.60
CA THR A 290 -32.75 -23.82 -20.38
C THR A 290 -32.07 -24.16 -19.04
N THR A 291 -32.70 -25.09 -18.33
CA THR A 291 -32.23 -25.92 -17.21
C THR A 291 -31.87 -25.27 -15.87
N ALA A 292 -32.93 -25.24 -15.04
CA ALA A 292 -32.96 -25.21 -13.59
C ALA A 292 -31.73 -25.80 -12.89
N SER A 293 -30.93 -24.93 -12.28
CA SER A 293 -30.27 -25.22 -11.01
C SER A 293 -31.20 -24.70 -9.91
N LYS A 294 -31.58 -25.59 -8.99
CA LYS A 294 -32.40 -25.28 -7.81
C LYS A 294 -31.80 -24.10 -7.05
N GLN A 295 -32.35 -22.91 -7.25
CA GLN A 295 -32.43 -21.94 -6.18
C GLN A 295 -33.43 -22.51 -5.17
N GLU A 296 -32.94 -23.01 -4.04
CA GLU A 296 -33.70 -22.89 -2.81
C GLU A 296 -33.89 -21.39 -2.58
N LYS A 297 -35.00 -20.91 -3.12
CA LYS A 297 -35.64 -19.67 -2.74
C LYS A 297 -36.17 -19.92 -1.33
N GLY A 298 -35.26 -19.89 -0.36
CA GLY A 298 -35.63 -19.62 1.01
C GLY A 298 -36.36 -18.29 0.95
N GLU A 299 -37.68 -18.37 1.09
CA GLU A 299 -38.57 -17.25 1.21
C GLU A 299 -38.00 -16.38 2.33
N VAL A 300 -37.27 -15.32 1.96
CA VAL A 300 -37.10 -14.19 2.86
C VAL A 300 -38.50 -13.65 2.96
N ALA A 301 -39.22 -14.14 3.97
CA ALA A 301 -40.50 -13.60 4.36
C ALA A 301 -40.34 -12.09 4.29
N ALA A 302 -41.17 -11.43 3.48
CA ALA A 302 -41.42 -10.01 3.65
C ALA A 302 -41.54 -9.79 5.17
N PRO A 303 -40.87 -8.77 5.76
CA PRO A 303 -40.93 -8.58 7.20
C PRO A 303 -42.40 -8.62 7.55
N THR A 304 -42.81 -9.69 8.24
CA THR A 304 -44.19 -9.90 8.61
C THR A 304 -44.53 -8.62 9.35
N PRO A 305 -45.59 -7.88 8.97
CA PRO A 305 -45.94 -6.68 9.71
C PRO A 305 -46.08 -7.16 11.15
N ILE A 306 -45.17 -6.68 12.02
CA ILE A 306 -45.09 -7.11 13.40
C ILE A 306 -46.45 -6.74 13.98
N LYS A 307 -47.36 -7.72 14.04
CA LYS A 307 -48.64 -7.60 14.74
C LYS A 307 -48.25 -7.21 16.15
N ALA A 308 -48.80 -6.09 16.63
CA ALA A 308 -48.39 -5.46 17.87
C ALA A 308 -48.31 -6.47 19.01
N GLU A 309 -47.11 -6.78 19.52
CA GLU A 309 -46.84 -7.20 20.89
C GLU A 309 -45.34 -7.47 21.11
N LYS A 310 -44.82 -6.97 22.24
CA LYS A 310 -43.43 -6.88 22.70
C LYS A 310 -42.57 -5.78 22.06
N THR A 311 -42.49 -4.64 22.77
CA THR A 311 -41.47 -3.61 22.55
C THR A 311 -40.08 -4.24 22.58
N ALA A 312 -39.09 -3.71 21.83
CA ALA A 312 -37.71 -4.22 21.87
C ALA A 312 -37.18 -4.39 23.32
N GLY A 313 -37.60 -3.52 24.24
CA GLY A 313 -37.29 -3.62 25.66
C GLY A 313 -37.90 -4.82 26.41
N SER A 314 -39.08 -5.32 26.05
CA SER A 314 -39.65 -6.53 26.68
C SER A 314 -39.04 -7.81 26.10
N VAL A 315 -38.73 -7.82 24.80
CA VAL A 315 -37.96 -8.91 24.17
C VAL A 315 -36.57 -9.04 24.82
N LEU A 316 -35.91 -7.91 25.11
CA LEU A 316 -34.62 -7.90 25.82
C LEU A 316 -34.74 -8.31 27.29
N ARG A 317 -35.82 -7.93 27.99
CA ARG A 317 -36.04 -8.34 29.40
C ARG A 317 -36.27 -9.84 29.54
N ASP A 318 -36.95 -10.45 28.58
CA ASP A 318 -37.23 -11.89 28.57
C ASP A 318 -36.03 -12.73 28.05
N ALA A 319 -35.04 -12.08 27.43
CA ALA A 319 -33.92 -12.77 26.79
C ALA A 319 -32.87 -13.25 27.81
N LYS A 320 -32.60 -14.57 27.80
CA LYS A 320 -31.52 -15.17 28.59
C LYS A 320 -30.13 -14.97 27.98
N ARG A 321 -30.05 -14.72 26.68
CA ARG A 321 -28.82 -14.46 25.93
C ARG A 321 -29.11 -13.45 24.82
N VAL A 322 -28.28 -12.42 24.75
CA VAL A 322 -28.37 -11.36 23.74
C VAL A 322 -27.06 -11.34 22.97
N ILE A 323 -27.15 -11.38 21.64
CA ILE A 323 -26.02 -11.14 20.75
C ILE A 323 -26.25 -9.77 20.11
N ILE A 324 -25.36 -8.83 20.39
CA ILE A 324 -25.37 -7.50 19.78
C ILE A 324 -24.47 -7.55 18.53
N VAL A 325 -25.03 -7.23 17.37
CA VAL A 325 -24.29 -7.11 16.10
C VAL A 325 -24.14 -5.63 15.77
N PRO A 326 -23.04 -4.96 16.16
CA PRO A 326 -22.80 -3.57 15.80
C PRO A 326 -22.44 -3.45 14.30
N GLY A 327 -22.72 -2.30 13.70
CA GLY A 327 -22.42 -1.97 12.30
C GLY A 327 -21.85 -0.57 12.14
#